data_AF-A0A8C8W5Y3-F1
#
_entry.id   AF-A0A8C8W5Y3-F1
#
_cell.length_a   1.000
_cell.length_b   1.000
_cell.length_c   1.000
_cell.angle_alpha   90.00
_cell.angle_beta   90.00
_cell.angle_gamma   90.00
#
_symmetry.space_group_name_H-M   'P 1'
#
loop_
_entity.id
_entity.type
_entity.pdbx_description
1 polymer ?
#
loop_
_entity_poly.entity_id
_entity_poly.type
_entity_poly.pdbx_seq_one_letter_code
_entity_poly.pdbx_strand_id
1 'polypeptide(L)'
;MLLLYADGQKWTKHMMALIEQEANEKAEEIDAKAEEELNIEKGCHVQTQRLNILEYYEKKEKQIEQHKKIQMSIMISQARLQVLRAKDDLITDLLNELLELRMTVHCRKQDFLLVKATVQKAIPMYIIPTKKDAGVQIDQETYLPEEKIKVSNTLESQPNVITQHMMPDLWEVLFGANANRKFLD
;
A
#
# COMPACT_ATOMS: atom_id res chain seq x y z
N MET A 1 -50.52 19.48 -95.32
CA MET A 1 -51.22 19.53 -94.02
C MET A 1 -50.89 18.33 -93.13
N LEU A 2 -51.05 17.08 -93.62
CA LEU A 2 -50.75 15.86 -92.85
C LEU A 2 -49.27 15.69 -92.43
N LEU A 3 -48.31 16.06 -93.28
CA LEU A 3 -46.87 16.00 -92.96
C LEU A 3 -46.48 16.95 -91.82
N LEU A 4 -46.97 18.19 -91.84
CA LEU A 4 -46.72 19.18 -90.79
C LEU A 4 -47.30 18.76 -89.43
N TYR A 5 -48.46 18.09 -89.45
CA TYR A 5 -49.10 17.57 -88.25
C TYR A 5 -48.33 16.37 -87.66
N ALA A 6 -47.83 15.48 -88.52
CA ALA A 6 -46.99 14.35 -88.10
C ALA A 6 -45.67 14.81 -87.46
N ASP A 7 -45.04 15.85 -87.99
CA ASP A 7 -43.81 16.41 -87.41
C ASP A 7 -44.05 17.17 -86.11
N GLY A 8 -45.18 17.88 -85.99
CA GLY A 8 -45.60 18.47 -84.71
C GLY A 8 -45.84 17.43 -83.61
N GLN A 9 -46.48 16.32 -83.93
CA GLN A 9 -46.69 15.21 -82.99
C GLN A 9 -45.38 14.54 -82.55
N LYS A 10 -44.41 14.40 -83.46
CA LYS A 10 -43.07 13.90 -83.11
C LYS A 10 -42.35 14.86 -82.16
N TRP A 11 -42.44 16.17 -82.41
CA TRP A 11 -41.82 17.17 -81.56
C TRP A 11 -42.41 17.18 -80.14
N THR A 12 -43.74 17.11 -79.99
CA THR A 12 -44.38 17.02 -78.66
C THR A 12 -43.93 15.77 -77.91
N LYS A 13 -43.88 14.61 -78.58
CA LYS A 13 -43.39 13.36 -77.94
C LYS A 13 -41.94 13.46 -77.51
N HIS A 14 -41.08 14.06 -78.34
CA HIS A 14 -39.68 14.26 -78.01
C HIS A 14 -39.50 15.22 -76.82
N MET A 15 -40.25 16.33 -76.79
CA MET A 15 -40.23 17.24 -75.65
C MET A 15 -40.74 16.59 -74.36
N MET A 16 -41.80 15.78 -74.42
CA MET A 16 -42.29 15.03 -73.27
C MET A 16 -41.23 14.07 -72.72
N ALA A 17 -40.54 13.35 -73.60
CA ALA A 17 -39.47 12.43 -73.21
C ALA A 17 -38.28 13.16 -72.57
N LEU A 18 -37.93 14.36 -73.05
CA LEU A 18 -36.85 15.16 -72.46
C LEU A 18 -37.21 15.65 -71.04
N ILE A 19 -38.44 16.11 -70.84
CA ILE A 19 -38.93 16.53 -69.52
C ILE A 19 -38.97 15.35 -68.55
N GLU A 20 -39.41 14.18 -69.03
CA GLU A 20 -39.43 12.95 -68.24
C GLU A 20 -38.01 12.49 -67.87
N GLN A 21 -37.06 12.56 -68.80
CA GLN A 21 -35.65 12.26 -68.54
C GLN A 21 -35.05 13.25 -67.53
N GLU A 22 -35.26 14.55 -67.71
CA GLU A 22 -34.77 15.58 -66.79
C GLU A 22 -35.36 15.40 -65.38
N ALA A 23 -36.64 15.06 -65.26
CA ALA A 23 -37.26 14.77 -63.99
C ALA A 23 -36.67 13.52 -63.32
N ASN A 24 -36.39 12.47 -64.08
CA ASN A 24 -35.79 11.24 -63.56
C ASN A 24 -34.33 11.45 -63.12
N GLU A 25 -33.52 12.12 -63.96
CA GLU A 25 -32.12 12.45 -63.60
C GLU A 25 -32.06 13.29 -62.33
N LYS A 26 -32.97 14.25 -62.17
CA LYS A 26 -33.03 15.09 -60.97
C LYS A 26 -33.51 14.32 -59.73
N ALA A 27 -34.40 13.35 -59.91
CA ALA A 27 -34.80 12.46 -58.81
C ALA A 27 -33.63 11.58 -58.35
N GLU A 28 -32.91 10.97 -59.30
CA GLU A 28 -31.72 10.16 -59.00
C GLU A 28 -30.61 10.99 -58.33
N GLU A 29 -30.39 12.24 -58.76
CA GLU A 29 -29.42 13.14 -58.12
C GLU A 29 -29.80 13.45 -56.66
N ILE A 30 -31.08 13.70 -56.38
CA ILE A 30 -31.57 13.96 -55.02
C ILE A 30 -31.38 12.72 -54.14
N ASP A 31 -31.72 11.54 -54.64
CA ASP A 31 -31.60 10.29 -53.89
C ASP A 31 -30.13 9.96 -53.59
N ALA A 32 -29.24 10.12 -54.57
CA ALA A 32 -27.81 9.92 -54.38
C ALA A 32 -27.24 10.86 -53.30
N LYS A 33 -27.66 12.14 -53.33
CA LYS A 33 -27.23 13.13 -52.34
C LYS A 33 -27.79 12.85 -50.94
N ALA A 34 -29.06 12.43 -50.84
CA ALA A 34 -29.67 12.08 -49.57
C ALA A 34 -28.95 10.88 -48.92
N GLU A 35 -28.56 9.89 -49.71
CA GLU A 35 -27.81 8.73 -49.21
C GLU A 35 -26.38 9.08 -48.78
N GLU A 36 -25.70 9.97 -49.51
CA GLU A 36 -24.38 10.49 -49.12
C GLU A 36 -24.46 11.25 -47.78
N GLU A 37 -25.41 12.18 -47.64
CA GLU A 37 -25.61 12.95 -46.41
C GLU A 37 -25.95 12.05 -45.22
N LEU A 38 -26.82 11.05 -45.41
CA LEU A 38 -27.14 10.08 -44.36
C LEU A 38 -25.91 9.31 -43.89
N ASN A 39 -25.06 8.89 -44.82
CA ASN A 39 -23.86 8.12 -44.49
C ASN A 39 -22.84 8.98 -43.72
N ILE A 40 -22.68 10.24 -44.12
CA ILE A 40 -21.82 11.20 -43.43
C ILE A 40 -22.33 11.45 -42.01
N GLU A 41 -23.61 11.75 -41.84
CA GLU A 41 -24.19 12.08 -40.53
C GLU A 41 -24.13 10.89 -39.57
N LYS A 42 -24.44 9.67 -40.07
CA LYS A 42 -24.29 8.43 -39.31
C LYS A 42 -22.84 8.22 -38.88
N GLY A 43 -21.88 8.45 -39.78
CA GLY A 43 -20.45 8.37 -39.48
C GLY A 43 -20.04 9.35 -38.39
N CYS A 44 -20.44 10.61 -38.52
CA CYS A 44 -20.18 11.69 -37.55
C CYS A 44 -20.76 11.35 -36.17
N HIS A 45 -22.01 10.88 -36.11
CA HIS A 45 -22.67 10.50 -34.87
C HIS A 45 -21.95 9.34 -34.17
N VAL A 46 -21.60 8.28 -34.91
CA VAL A 46 -20.89 7.13 -34.35
C VAL A 46 -19.50 7.53 -33.83
N GLN A 47 -18.76 8.36 -34.56
CA GLN A 47 -17.45 8.84 -34.11
C GLN A 47 -17.56 9.69 -32.84
N THR A 48 -18.54 10.60 -32.77
CA THR A 48 -18.81 11.41 -31.58
C THR A 48 -19.13 10.53 -30.37
N GLN A 49 -20.02 9.54 -30.53
CA GLN A 49 -20.36 8.63 -29.44
C GLN A 49 -19.15 7.79 -28.99
N ARG A 50 -18.29 7.35 -29.92
CA ARG A 50 -17.05 6.64 -29.60
C ARG A 50 -16.11 7.50 -28.75
N LEU A 51 -15.94 8.78 -29.08
CA LEU A 51 -15.12 9.70 -28.30
C LEU A 51 -15.67 9.89 -26.88
N ASN A 52 -16.99 10.08 -26.75
CA ASN A 52 -17.64 10.19 -25.44
C ASN A 52 -17.44 8.93 -24.58
N ILE A 53 -17.53 7.74 -25.19
CA ILE A 53 -17.28 6.47 -24.51
C ILE A 53 -15.82 6.37 -24.05
N LEU A 54 -14.86 6.72 -24.92
CA LEU A 54 -13.44 6.70 -24.58
C LEU A 54 -13.14 7.65 -23.41
N GLU A 55 -13.65 8.88 -23.45
CA GLU A 55 -13.45 9.87 -22.39
C GLU A 55 -14.08 9.41 -21.05
N TYR A 56 -15.25 8.76 -21.10
CA TYR A 56 -15.88 8.18 -19.91
C TYR A 56 -14.99 7.11 -19.26
N TYR A 57 -14.45 6.18 -20.05
CA TYR A 57 -13.60 5.11 -19.54
C TYR A 57 -12.25 5.63 -19.03
N GLU A 58 -11.65 6.63 -19.70
CA GLU A 58 -10.40 7.25 -19.24
C GLU A 58 -10.59 7.92 -17.87
N LYS A 59 -11.70 8.63 -17.67
CA LYS A 59 -12.04 9.22 -16.36
C LYS A 59 -12.23 8.13 -15.29
N LYS A 60 -12.90 7.03 -15.62
CA LYS A 60 -13.10 5.90 -14.69
C LYS A 60 -11.80 5.21 -14.33
N GLU A 61 -10.90 5.01 -15.29
CA GLU A 61 -9.59 4.41 -15.05
C GLU A 61 -8.75 5.24 -14.07
N LYS A 62 -8.68 6.56 -14.29
CA LYS A 62 -7.96 7.48 -13.39
C LYS A 62 -8.52 7.45 -11.96
N GLN A 63 -9.85 7.40 -11.81
CA GLN A 63 -10.50 7.28 -10.50
C GLN A 63 -10.14 5.97 -9.80
N ILE A 64 -10.17 4.85 -10.53
CA ILE A 64 -9.83 3.52 -9.99
C ILE A 64 -8.37 3.50 -9.54
N GLU A 65 -7.46 4.05 -10.34
CA GLU A 65 -6.03 4.08 -10.03
C GLU A 65 -5.74 4.90 -8.77
N GLN A 66 -6.36 6.07 -8.64
CA GLN A 66 -6.27 6.87 -7.42
C GLN A 66 -6.84 6.12 -6.21
N HIS A 67 -8.00 5.47 -6.36
CA HIS A 67 -8.62 4.74 -5.27
C HIS A 67 -7.75 3.55 -4.83
N LYS A 68 -7.15 2.80 -5.76
CA LYS A 68 -6.19 1.73 -5.47
C LYS A 68 -4.99 2.24 -4.67
N LYS A 69 -4.41 3.39 -5.05
CA LYS A 69 -3.29 4.00 -4.32
C LYS A 69 -3.67 4.38 -2.89
N ILE A 70 -4.85 4.96 -2.70
CA ILE A 70 -5.38 5.31 -1.38
C ILE A 70 -5.59 4.04 -0.54
N GLN A 71 -6.26 3.03 -1.10
CA GLN A 71 -6.49 1.75 -0.41
C GLN A 71 -5.19 1.07 0.01
N MET A 72 -4.20 1.02 -0.88
CA MET A 72 -2.88 0.45 -0.58
C MET A 72 -2.19 1.21 0.55
N SER A 73 -2.20 2.54 0.51
CA SER A 73 -1.63 3.38 1.58
C SER A 73 -2.32 3.16 2.93
N ILE A 74 -3.65 3.07 2.94
CA ILE A 74 -4.44 2.75 4.14
C ILE A 74 -4.03 1.38 4.70
N MET A 75 -3.95 0.35 3.84
CA MET A 75 -3.56 -1.00 4.26
C MET A 75 -2.16 -1.03 4.89
N ILE A 76 -1.18 -0.35 4.29
CA ILE A 76 0.19 -0.26 4.82
C ILE A 76 0.19 0.47 6.17
N SER A 77 -0.48 1.62 6.26
CA SER A 77 -0.52 2.39 7.50
C SER A 77 -1.20 1.63 8.63
N GLN A 78 -2.26 0.86 8.34
CA GLN A 78 -2.93 -0.02 9.29
C GLN A 78 -2.00 -1.14 9.78
N ALA A 79 -1.28 -1.80 8.87
CA ALA A 79 -0.30 -2.83 9.24
C ALA A 79 0.81 -2.25 10.13
N ARG A 80 1.31 -1.05 9.82
CA ARG A 80 2.31 -0.36 10.65
C ARG A 80 1.78 -0.08 12.06
N LEU A 81 0.53 0.38 12.19
CA LEU A 81 -0.11 0.62 13.49
C LEU A 81 -0.34 -0.66 14.29
N GLN A 82 -0.60 -1.80 13.62
CA GLN A 82 -0.71 -3.09 14.31
C GLN A 82 0.62 -3.55 14.88
N VAL A 83 1.72 -3.41 14.13
CA VAL A 83 3.07 -3.73 14.63
C VAL A 83 3.46 -2.83 15.80
N LEU A 84 3.15 -1.53 15.74
CA LEU A 84 3.42 -0.61 16.84
C LEU A 84 2.63 -0.97 18.11
N ARG A 85 1.34 -1.30 17.97
CA ARG A 85 0.52 -1.76 19.09
C ARG A 85 1.08 -3.02 19.73
N ALA A 86 1.40 -4.04 18.93
CA ALA A 86 1.97 -5.28 19.45
C ALA A 86 3.31 -5.07 20.19
N LYS A 87 4.13 -4.09 19.75
CA LYS A 87 5.37 -3.72 20.45
C LYS A 87 5.08 -3.02 21.78
N ASP A 88 4.13 -2.09 21.81
CA ASP A 88 3.73 -1.38 23.03
C ASP A 88 3.11 -2.35 24.06
N ASP A 89 2.29 -3.29 23.59
CA ASP A 89 1.70 -4.35 24.42
C ASP A 89 2.79 -5.24 25.03
N LEU A 90 3.77 -5.70 24.23
CA LEU A 90 4.90 -6.50 24.72
C LEU A 90 5.74 -5.76 25.77
N ILE A 91 5.99 -4.46 25.59
CA ILE A 91 6.72 -3.65 26.57
C ILE A 91 5.92 -3.53 27.86
N THR A 92 4.60 -3.36 27.75
CA THR A 92 3.70 -3.25 28.91
C THR A 92 3.65 -4.57 29.68
N ASP A 93 3.52 -5.69 28.98
CA ASP A 93 3.53 -7.03 29.56
C ASP A 93 4.86 -7.31 30.26
N LEU A 94 5.98 -6.99 29.61
CA LEU A 94 7.32 -7.12 30.18
C LEU A 94 7.50 -6.28 31.46
N LEU A 95 7.01 -5.04 31.47
CA LEU A 95 7.07 -4.17 32.66
C LEU A 95 6.21 -4.72 33.80
N ASN A 96 5.06 -5.34 33.48
CA ASN A 96 4.19 -5.95 34.48
C ASN A 96 4.76 -7.25 35.04
N GLU A 97 5.42 -8.07 34.21
CA GLU A 97 6.09 -9.30 34.64
C GLU A 97 7.34 -9.03 35.49
N LEU A 98 8.09 -7.96 35.20
CA LEU A 98 9.42 -7.79 35.77
C LEU A 98 9.52 -7.19 37.17
N LEU A 99 8.41 -6.78 37.82
CA LEU A 99 8.18 -6.56 39.27
C LEU A 99 9.35 -6.25 40.24
N GLU A 100 10.50 -5.74 39.79
CA GLU A 100 11.71 -5.42 40.55
C GLU A 100 12.32 -4.07 40.14
N LEU A 101 12.99 -3.45 41.11
CA LEU A 101 13.17 -2.00 41.26
C LEU A 101 13.97 -1.27 40.17
N ARG A 102 14.66 -1.96 39.24
CA ARG A 102 15.48 -1.29 38.20
C ARG A 102 15.56 -2.13 36.93
N MET A 103 15.33 -1.48 35.79
CA MET A 103 15.39 -2.11 34.46
C MET A 103 16.21 -1.28 33.49
N THR A 104 17.02 -1.94 32.68
CA THR A 104 17.80 -1.35 31.58
C THR A 104 17.31 -1.86 30.23
N VAL A 105 16.73 -0.97 29.41
CA VAL A 105 16.19 -1.31 28.09
C VAL A 105 17.22 -1.03 27.01
N HIS A 106 17.62 -2.07 26.26
CA HIS A 106 18.56 -1.95 25.15
C HIS A 106 17.79 -1.88 23.82
N CYS A 107 18.05 -0.83 23.05
CA CYS A 107 17.29 -0.53 21.83
C CYS A 107 18.22 -0.41 20.61
N ARG A 108 17.67 -0.56 19.42
CA ARG A 108 18.35 -0.16 18.18
C ARG A 108 18.44 1.36 18.11
N LYS A 109 19.48 1.88 17.45
CA LYS A 109 19.69 3.33 17.29
C LYS A 109 18.51 4.03 16.62
N GLN A 110 17.83 3.37 15.69
CA GLN A 110 16.68 3.90 14.96
C GLN A 110 15.41 3.99 15.83
N ASP A 111 15.26 3.06 16.78
CA ASP A 111 14.06 2.94 17.62
C ASP A 111 14.17 3.72 18.94
N PHE A 112 15.35 4.28 19.25
CA PHE A 112 15.63 4.98 20.52
C PHE A 112 14.60 6.08 20.85
N LEU A 113 14.25 6.90 19.85
CA LEU A 113 13.28 7.99 20.04
C LEU A 113 11.87 7.47 20.37
N LEU A 114 11.48 6.37 19.73
CA LEU A 114 10.17 5.76 19.93
C LEU A 114 10.10 5.10 21.30
N VAL A 115 11.10 4.28 21.64
CA VAL A 115 11.15 3.55 22.92
C VAL A 115 11.24 4.53 24.09
N LYS A 116 12.01 5.61 23.99
CA LYS A 116 12.05 6.66 25.03
C LYS A 116 10.67 7.27 25.29
N ALA A 117 9.91 7.55 24.23
CA ALA A 117 8.55 8.09 24.36
C ALA A 117 7.56 7.07 24.95
N THR A 118 7.67 5.79 24.58
CA THR A 118 6.82 4.72 25.13
C THR A 118 7.12 4.46 26.59
N VAL A 119 8.40 4.39 26.97
CA VAL A 119 8.85 4.18 28.35
C VAL A 119 8.38 5.34 29.25
N GLN A 120 8.49 6.58 28.80
CA GLN A 120 7.98 7.75 29.55
C GLN A 120 6.46 7.69 29.79
N LYS A 121 5.70 7.11 28.86
CA LYS A 121 4.25 6.89 29.03
C LYS A 121 3.94 5.68 29.92
N ALA A 122 4.76 4.64 29.85
CA ALA A 122 4.57 3.40 30.60
C ALA A 122 4.89 3.55 32.09
N ILE A 123 5.86 4.39 32.47
CA ILE A 123 6.23 4.67 33.87
C ILE A 123 5.02 5.09 34.72
N PRO A 124 4.26 6.16 34.39
CA PRO A 124 3.09 6.54 35.18
C PRO A 124 1.98 5.47 35.12
N MET A 125 1.80 4.80 33.98
CA MET A 125 0.81 3.72 33.83
C MET A 125 1.10 2.53 34.77
N TYR A 126 2.38 2.29 35.09
CA TYR A 126 2.84 1.27 36.04
C TYR A 126 2.83 1.75 37.51
N ILE A 127 3.21 3.00 37.79
CA ILE A 127 3.25 3.53 39.17
C ILE A 127 1.84 3.58 39.80
N ILE A 128 0.82 3.94 39.00
CA ILE A 128 -0.57 4.10 39.46
C ILE A 128 -1.15 2.82 40.08
N PRO A 129 -1.11 1.64 39.41
CA PRO A 129 -1.60 0.39 39.98
C PRO A 129 -0.65 -0.22 41.03
N THR A 130 0.67 -0.09 40.85
CA THR A 130 1.65 -0.90 41.61
C THR A 130 2.21 -0.21 42.85
N LYS A 131 2.06 1.13 42.99
CA LYS A 131 2.59 1.96 44.10
C LYS A 131 4.08 1.77 44.43
N LYS A 132 4.85 1.15 43.54
CA LYS A 132 6.30 0.93 43.65
C LYS A 132 7.03 1.87 42.71
N ASP A 133 8.17 2.39 43.16
CA ASP A 133 9.01 3.28 42.36
C ASP A 133 9.84 2.46 41.35
N ALA A 134 9.72 2.79 40.06
CA ALA A 134 10.34 2.05 38.97
C ALA A 134 11.38 2.91 38.24
N GLY A 135 12.66 2.60 38.45
CA GLY A 135 13.76 3.24 37.73
C GLY A 135 14.06 2.54 36.40
N VAL A 136 13.53 3.07 35.29
CA VAL A 136 13.83 2.56 33.94
C VAL A 136 14.93 3.40 33.28
N GLN A 137 16.10 2.81 33.04
CA GLN A 137 17.20 3.43 32.29
C GLN A 137 17.26 2.86 30.87
N ILE A 138 17.55 3.70 29.88
CA ILE A 138 17.74 3.28 28.48
C ILE A 138 19.24 3.41 28.20
N ASP A 139 19.90 2.29 27.95
CA ASP A 139 21.36 2.27 27.75
C ASP A 139 21.75 2.89 26.41
N GLN A 140 22.73 3.81 26.45
CA GLN A 140 23.21 4.58 25.30
C GLN A 140 24.55 4.09 24.72
N GLU A 141 25.25 3.17 25.39
CA GLU A 141 26.63 2.80 25.06
C GLU A 141 26.77 1.44 24.33
N THR A 142 25.77 0.55 24.40
CA THR A 142 25.80 -0.76 23.71
C THR A 142 24.54 -0.98 22.88
N TYR A 143 24.56 -0.51 21.62
CA TYR A 143 23.47 -0.76 20.67
C TYR A 143 23.50 -2.20 20.16
N LEU A 144 22.33 -2.85 20.08
CA LEU A 144 22.25 -4.22 19.54
C LEU A 144 22.50 -4.25 18.01
N PRO A 145 23.23 -5.26 17.50
CA PRO A 145 23.32 -5.53 16.07
C PRO A 145 21.95 -5.92 15.47
N GLU A 146 21.78 -5.69 14.16
CA GLU A 146 20.51 -5.55 13.42
C GLU A 146 19.52 -6.74 13.45
N GLU A 147 19.76 -7.81 14.20
CA GLU A 147 18.93 -9.02 14.16
C GLU A 147 18.39 -9.54 15.51
N LYS A 148 18.64 -8.91 16.66
CA LYS A 148 18.04 -9.39 17.93
C LYS A 148 17.48 -8.24 18.78
N ILE A 149 16.41 -8.54 19.53
CA ILE A 149 16.00 -7.76 20.70
C ILE A 149 16.46 -8.60 21.89
N LYS A 150 17.38 -8.09 22.71
CA LYS A 150 17.84 -8.77 23.93
C LYS A 150 17.46 -7.91 25.11
N VAL A 151 16.41 -8.33 25.82
CA VAL A 151 16.08 -7.79 27.14
C VAL A 151 16.95 -8.53 28.13
N SER A 152 17.95 -7.85 28.68
CA SER A 152 18.82 -8.43 29.71
C SER A 152 18.36 -7.92 31.06
N ASN A 153 17.43 -8.63 31.68
CA ASN A 153 17.25 -8.52 33.13
C ASN A 153 16.83 -9.88 33.67
N THR A 154 17.80 -10.74 33.97
CA THR A 154 17.49 -12.11 34.33
C THR A 154 18.36 -12.57 35.49
N LEU A 155 17.71 -13.24 36.43
CA LEU A 155 18.26 -14.25 37.35
C LEU A 155 19.07 -15.37 36.68
N GLU A 156 19.42 -15.28 35.38
CA GLU A 156 20.34 -16.14 34.62
C GLU A 156 21.73 -15.49 34.38
N SER A 157 21.83 -14.15 34.41
CA SER A 157 23.14 -13.48 34.43
C SER A 157 23.77 -13.56 35.83
N GLN A 158 22.96 -13.69 36.88
CA GLN A 158 23.43 -13.99 38.24
C GLN A 158 24.08 -15.37 38.39
N PRO A 159 23.47 -16.52 38.01
CA PRO A 159 24.06 -17.83 38.14
C PRO A 159 25.25 -18.02 37.21
N ASN A 160 25.39 -17.28 36.10
CA ASN A 160 26.60 -17.30 35.28
C ASN A 160 27.79 -16.60 35.98
N VAL A 161 27.51 -15.55 36.76
CA VAL A 161 28.49 -14.89 37.63
C VAL A 161 28.81 -15.74 38.87
N ILE A 162 27.79 -16.37 39.48
CA ILE A 162 27.95 -17.26 40.63
C ILE A 162 28.68 -18.54 40.21
N THR A 163 28.39 -19.14 39.05
CA THR A 163 29.16 -20.28 38.54
C THR A 163 30.59 -19.86 38.22
N GLN A 164 30.86 -18.70 37.63
CA GLN A 164 32.27 -18.27 37.46
C GLN A 164 33.02 -18.15 38.81
N HIS A 165 32.34 -17.76 39.89
CA HIS A 165 32.96 -17.59 41.20
C HIS A 165 33.02 -18.89 42.03
N MET A 166 32.06 -19.80 41.86
CA MET A 166 31.95 -21.06 42.62
C MET A 166 32.43 -22.30 41.85
N MET A 167 32.65 -22.21 40.54
CA MET A 167 33.16 -23.31 39.72
C MET A 167 34.56 -23.80 40.11
N PRO A 168 35.53 -22.96 40.54
CA PRO A 168 36.84 -23.43 40.99
C PRO A 168 36.73 -24.38 42.19
N ASP A 169 35.88 -24.01 43.15
CA ASP A 169 35.65 -24.77 44.38
C ASP A 169 34.89 -26.07 44.09
N LEU A 170 33.88 -26.04 43.20
CA LEU A 170 33.17 -27.22 42.74
C LEU A 170 34.06 -28.19 41.94
N TRP A 171 35.01 -27.66 41.16
CA TRP A 171 35.98 -28.47 40.43
C TRP A 171 36.95 -29.21 41.36
N GLU A 172 37.40 -28.56 42.43
CA GLU A 172 38.28 -29.19 43.42
C GLU A 172 37.55 -30.30 44.20
N VAL A 173 36.27 -30.12 44.51
CA VAL A 173 35.47 -31.15 45.21
C VAL A 173 35.12 -32.34 44.30
N LEU A 174 34.84 -32.10 43.02
CA LEU A 174 34.42 -33.17 42.08
C LEU A 174 35.59 -33.91 41.43
N PHE A 175 36.71 -33.22 41.16
CA PHE A 175 37.86 -33.79 40.43
C PHE A 175 39.13 -33.88 41.29
N GLY A 176 39.10 -33.39 42.53
CA GLY A 176 40.23 -33.40 43.46
C GLY A 176 41.19 -32.22 43.27
N ALA A 177 41.92 -31.87 44.32
CA ALA A 177 42.90 -30.79 44.30
C ALA A 177 43.99 -31.07 43.25
N ASN A 178 44.28 -30.06 42.43
CA ASN A 178 45.32 -30.15 41.40
C ASN A 178 46.71 -30.29 42.04
N ALA A 179 47.34 -31.46 41.87
CA ALA A 179 48.64 -31.81 42.47
C ALA A 179 49.80 -30.86 42.15
N ASN A 180 49.67 -30.03 41.10
CA ASN A 180 50.68 -29.05 40.69
C ASN A 180 50.44 -27.63 41.20
N ARG A 181 49.31 -27.35 41.88
CA ARG A 181 49.02 -26.03 42.46
C ARG A 181 49.66 -25.93 43.84
N LYS A 182 50.81 -25.26 43.94
CA LYS A 182 51.61 -25.19 45.18
C LYS A 182 51.26 -24.03 46.13
N PHE A 183 50.49 -23.03 45.68
CA PHE A 183 50.11 -21.88 46.51
C PHE A 183 48.67 -21.42 46.24
N LEU A 184 47.99 -21.06 47.34
CA LEU A 184 46.66 -20.47 47.40
C LEU A 184 46.81 -19.11 48.10
N ASP A 185 46.98 -18.06 47.31
CA ASP A 185 46.77 -16.67 47.72
C ASP A 185 45.95 -15.99 46.61
#